data_AF-A0A6M5UGX3-F1
#
_entry.id   AF-A0A6M5UGX3-F1
#
_cell.length_a   1.000
_cell.length_b   1.000
_cell.length_c   1.000
_cell.angle_alpha   90.00
_cell.angle_beta   90.00
_cell.angle_gamma   90.00
#
_symmetry.space_group_name_H-M   'P 1'
#
loop_
_entity.id
_entity.type
_entity.pdbx_description
1 polymer ?
#
loop_
_entity_poly.entity_id
_entity_poly.type
_entity_poly.pdbx_seq_one_letter_code
_entity_poly.pdbx_strand_id
1 'polypeptide(L)'
;MTEAPSTARRTARVAAGTLVALGSGHLAVVTTVGRDRLAAWADSGLWAAVPLFPGPDPSATTLQDQAAFWSGVGSFAVPLVALGGLVWWLAGKGTIPPTPLGWALVAWFAVGAIVLVPSPMILGALAGALLVVAARLSRPRSAPRGRRTSSSRP
;
A
#
# COMPACT_ATOMS: atom_id res chain seq x y z
N MET A 1 -33.40 3.59 4.47
CA MET A 1 -32.65 2.64 3.61
C MET A 1 -31.17 2.76 3.95
N THR A 2 -30.60 1.75 4.61
CA THR A 2 -29.31 1.82 5.31
C THR A 2 -28.20 1.15 4.47
N GLU A 3 -27.79 1.80 3.37
CA GLU A 3 -26.73 1.29 2.46
C GLU A 3 -25.28 1.54 2.93
N ALA A 4 -25.11 2.18 4.08
CA ALA A 4 -23.80 2.61 4.57
C ALA A 4 -22.76 1.46 4.77
N PRO A 5 -23.14 0.25 5.28
CA PRO A 5 -22.15 -0.82 5.54
C PRO A 5 -21.66 -1.52 4.26
N SER A 6 -22.52 -1.68 3.25
CA SER A 6 -22.18 -2.36 1.99
C SER A 6 -21.25 -1.50 1.12
N THR A 7 -21.52 -0.19 1.07
CA THR A 7 -20.71 0.77 0.32
C THR A 7 -19.28 0.85 0.88
N ALA A 8 -19.12 0.97 2.20
CA ALA A 8 -17.79 1.01 2.83
C ALA A 8 -16.95 -0.24 2.54
N ARG A 9 -17.58 -1.42 2.63
CA ARG A 9 -16.94 -2.70 2.28
C ARG A 9 -16.53 -2.75 0.81
N ARG A 10 -17.38 -2.30 -0.11
CA ARG A 10 -17.07 -2.25 -1.55
C ARG A 10 -15.88 -1.33 -1.79
N THR A 11 -15.87 -0.14 -1.20
CA THR A 11 -14.76 0.83 -1.31
C THR A 11 -13.45 0.24 -0.80
N ALA A 12 -13.45 -0.43 0.35
CA ALA A 12 -12.25 -1.09 0.89
C ALA A 12 -11.76 -2.25 0.00
N ARG A 13 -12.66 -3.01 -0.63
CA ARG A 13 -12.28 -4.05 -1.61
C ARG A 13 -11.66 -3.47 -2.87
N VAL A 14 -12.19 -2.36 -3.38
CA VAL A 14 -11.57 -1.66 -4.52
C VAL A 14 -10.17 -1.19 -4.15
N ALA A 15 -10.00 -0.56 -2.98
CA ALA A 15 -8.69 -0.15 -2.51
C ALA A 15 -7.72 -1.33 -2.39
N ALA A 16 -8.14 -2.43 -1.76
CA ALA A 16 -7.37 -3.65 -1.64
C ALA A 16 -6.96 -4.24 -3.00
N GLY A 17 -7.91 -4.33 -3.94
CA GLY A 17 -7.66 -4.81 -5.29
C GLY A 17 -6.61 -3.98 -6.01
N THR A 18 -6.66 -2.65 -5.87
CA THR A 18 -5.64 -1.75 -6.44
C THR A 18 -4.25 -2.02 -5.86
N LEU A 19 -4.13 -2.21 -4.54
CA LEU A 19 -2.83 -2.53 -3.91
C LEU A 19 -2.27 -3.86 -4.43
N VAL A 20 -3.11 -4.91 -4.50
CA VAL A 20 -2.72 -6.21 -5.04
C VAL A 20 -2.30 -6.11 -6.51
N ALA A 21 -3.08 -5.38 -7.33
CA ALA A 21 -2.80 -5.20 -8.74
C ALA A 21 -1.48 -4.46 -8.98
N LEU A 22 -1.20 -3.41 -8.20
CA LEU A 22 0.06 -2.67 -8.29
C LEU A 22 1.26 -3.54 -7.92
N GLY A 23 1.20 -4.24 -6.78
CA GLY A 23 2.30 -5.09 -6.34
C GLY A 23 2.53 -6.27 -7.29
N SER A 24 1.46 -6.96 -7.69
CA SER A 24 1.55 -8.09 -8.61
C SER A 24 2.00 -7.66 -10.00
N GLY A 25 1.51 -6.52 -10.49
CA GLY A 25 1.92 -5.95 -11.77
C GLY A 25 3.40 -5.55 -11.78
N HIS A 26 3.89 -4.94 -10.70
CA HIS A 26 5.31 -4.63 -10.54
C HIS A 26 6.17 -5.89 -10.59
N LEU A 27 5.82 -6.92 -9.81
CA LEU A 27 6.53 -8.20 -9.82
C LEU A 27 6.49 -8.85 -11.20
N ALA A 28 5.35 -8.83 -11.89
CA ALA A 28 5.23 -9.37 -13.23
C ALA A 28 6.14 -8.64 -14.23
N VAL A 29 6.15 -7.31 -14.22
CA VAL A 29 7.03 -6.52 -15.11
C VAL A 29 8.50 -6.80 -14.79
N VAL A 30 8.89 -6.80 -13.52
CA VAL A 30 10.29 -7.01 -13.13
C VAL A 30 10.76 -8.42 -13.46
N THR A 31 9.93 -9.44 -13.22
CA THR A 31 10.27 -10.83 -13.55
C THR A 31 10.29 -11.12 -15.05
N THR A 32 9.51 -10.40 -15.87
CA THR A 32 9.45 -10.61 -17.32
C THR A 32 10.48 -9.76 -18.08
N VAL A 33 10.59 -8.48 -17.76
CA VAL A 33 11.47 -7.52 -18.46
C VAL A 33 12.87 -7.49 -17.83
N GLY A 34 12.96 -7.63 -16.51
CA GLY A 34 14.21 -7.60 -15.75
C GLY A 34 14.84 -8.97 -15.50
N ARG A 35 14.37 -10.02 -16.18
CA ARG A 35 14.74 -11.42 -15.91
C ARG A 35 16.25 -11.65 -15.90
N ASP A 36 16.95 -11.15 -16.91
CA ASP A 36 18.39 -11.37 -17.05
C ASP A 36 19.19 -10.67 -15.95
N ARG A 37 18.74 -9.48 -15.51
CA ARG A 37 19.35 -8.75 -14.39
C ARG A 37 19.11 -9.45 -13.06
N LEU A 38 17.92 -10.00 -12.86
CA LEU A 38 17.59 -10.80 -11.68
C LEU A 38 18.41 -12.09 -11.62
N ALA A 39 18.58 -12.78 -12.75
CA ALA A 39 19.41 -13.98 -12.85
C ALA A 39 20.88 -13.65 -12.56
N ALA A 40 21.42 -12.61 -13.18
CA ALA A 40 22.80 -12.16 -12.93
C ALA A 40 23.04 -11.82 -11.45
N TRP A 41 22.11 -11.10 -10.81
CA TRP A 41 22.20 -10.83 -9.37
C TRP A 41 22.14 -12.11 -8.53
N ALA A 42 21.27 -13.06 -8.89
CA ALA A 42 21.18 -14.34 -8.19
C ALA A 42 22.49 -15.13 -8.29
N ASP A 43 23.16 -15.08 -9.45
CA ASP A 43 24.46 -15.71 -9.69
C ASP A 43 25.59 -14.99 -8.91
N SER A 44 25.51 -13.67 -8.74
CA SER A 44 26.41 -12.88 -7.86
C SER A 44 26.23 -13.21 -6.36
N GLY A 45 25.11 -13.86 -6.00
CA GLY A 45 24.78 -14.27 -4.65
C GLY A 45 23.85 -13.30 -3.91
N LEU A 46 23.07 -13.84 -2.96
CA LEU A 46 21.99 -13.11 -2.27
C LEU A 46 22.41 -11.79 -1.62
N TRP A 47 23.66 -11.71 -1.15
CA TRP A 47 24.21 -10.56 -0.43
C TRP A 47 24.96 -9.55 -1.32
N ALA A 48 25.04 -9.79 -2.64
CA ALA A 48 25.77 -8.91 -3.56
C ALA A 48 25.17 -7.49 -3.64
N ALA A 49 23.86 -7.37 -3.44
CA ALA A 49 23.15 -6.10 -3.49
C ALA A 49 23.22 -5.31 -2.17
N VAL A 50 23.17 -5.99 -1.03
CA VAL A 50 23.15 -5.35 0.31
C VAL A 50 24.17 -6.05 1.20
N PRO A 51 25.46 -5.67 1.10
CA PRO A 51 26.52 -6.31 1.86
C PRO A 51 26.39 -6.00 3.36
N LEU A 52 26.54 -7.03 4.20
CA LEU A 52 26.44 -6.92 5.66
C LEU A 52 27.67 -6.24 6.30
N PHE A 53 28.79 -6.23 5.59
CA PHE A 53 30.06 -5.68 6.05
C PHE A 53 30.55 -4.61 5.08
N PRO A 54 31.33 -3.62 5.56
CA PRO A 54 31.95 -2.63 4.70
C PRO A 54 32.81 -3.33 3.64
N GLY A 55 32.48 -3.07 2.37
CA GLY A 55 33.26 -3.51 1.22
C GLY A 55 34.02 -2.34 0.60
N PRO A 56 34.79 -2.61 -0.47
CA PRO A 56 35.31 -1.55 -1.33
C PRO A 56 34.17 -0.70 -1.92
N ASP A 57 34.52 0.48 -2.45
CA ASP A 57 33.54 1.38 -3.06
C ASP A 57 32.67 0.68 -4.11
N PRO A 58 31.39 1.09 -4.28
CA PRO A 58 30.46 0.42 -5.18
C PRO A 58 31.00 0.38 -6.62
N SER A 59 31.20 -0.83 -7.14
CA SER A 59 31.52 -1.04 -8.55
C SER A 59 30.26 -0.90 -9.42
N ALA A 60 30.45 -0.76 -10.74
CA ALA A 60 29.32 -0.76 -11.68
C ALA A 60 28.46 -2.04 -11.56
N THR A 61 29.09 -3.19 -11.33
CA THR A 61 28.40 -4.46 -11.09
C THR A 61 27.56 -4.41 -9.83
N THR A 62 28.12 -3.90 -8.73
CA THR A 62 27.42 -3.75 -7.44
C THR A 62 26.18 -2.84 -7.56
N LEU A 63 26.26 -1.79 -8.37
CA LEU A 63 25.12 -0.92 -8.64
C LEU A 63 24.01 -1.62 -9.46
N GLN A 64 24.39 -2.49 -10.40
CA GLN A 64 23.40 -3.30 -11.14
C GLN A 64 22.73 -4.33 -10.24
N ASP A 65 23.48 -4.99 -9.36
CA ASP A 65 22.96 -5.93 -8.37
C ASP A 65 21.99 -5.24 -7.40
N GLN A 66 22.32 -4.03 -6.93
CA GLN A 66 21.42 -3.21 -6.14
C GLN A 66 20.14 -2.86 -6.89
N ALA A 67 20.24 -2.41 -8.14
CA ALA A 67 19.07 -2.10 -8.95
C ALA A 67 18.18 -3.33 -9.18
N ALA A 68 18.78 -4.50 -9.45
CA ALA A 68 18.06 -5.76 -9.62
C ALA A 68 17.34 -6.18 -8.33
N PHE A 69 18.01 -6.09 -7.18
CA PHE A 69 17.42 -6.40 -5.89
C PHE A 69 16.26 -5.46 -5.52
N TRP A 70 16.48 -4.14 -5.58
CA TRP A 70 15.47 -3.15 -5.17
C TRP A 70 14.29 -3.04 -6.13
N SER A 71 14.47 -3.37 -7.40
CA SER A 71 13.35 -3.54 -8.33
C SER A 71 12.66 -4.90 -8.15
N GLY A 72 13.36 -5.94 -7.75
CA GLY A 72 12.82 -7.28 -7.55
C GLY A 72 12.39 -7.58 -6.12
N VAL A 73 13.14 -8.48 -5.48
CA VAL A 73 12.81 -9.08 -4.17
C VAL A 73 12.79 -8.04 -3.04
N GLY A 74 13.66 -7.05 -3.09
CA GLY A 74 13.74 -5.95 -2.13
C GLY A 74 12.69 -4.86 -2.35
N SER A 75 11.88 -4.96 -3.41
CA SER A 75 10.86 -3.96 -3.72
C SER A 75 9.72 -3.96 -2.69
N PHE A 76 8.96 -2.86 -2.68
CA PHE A 76 7.76 -2.75 -1.84
C PHE A 76 6.56 -3.55 -2.38
N ALA A 77 6.71 -4.31 -3.47
CA ALA A 77 5.61 -4.98 -4.13
C ALA A 77 5.05 -6.16 -3.33
N VAL A 78 5.90 -6.99 -2.73
CA VAL A 78 5.46 -8.11 -1.87
C VAL A 78 4.70 -7.60 -0.63
N PRO A 79 5.23 -6.62 0.14
CA PRO A 79 4.46 -5.97 1.21
C PRO A 79 3.12 -5.40 0.73
N LEU A 80 3.07 -4.83 -0.47
CA LEU A 80 1.86 -4.23 -1.03
C LEU A 80 0.79 -5.28 -1.36
N VAL A 81 1.18 -6.42 -1.94
CA VAL A 81 0.28 -7.56 -2.18
C VAL A 81 -0.26 -8.10 -0.86
N ALA A 82 0.62 -8.31 0.13
CA ALA A 82 0.22 -8.80 1.44
C ALA A 82 -0.74 -7.84 2.14
N LEU A 83 -0.45 -6.53 2.10
CA LEU A 83 -1.32 -5.50 2.67
C LEU A 83 -2.67 -5.46 1.96
N GLY A 84 -2.69 -5.51 0.63
CA GLY A 84 -3.91 -5.59 -0.16
C GLY A 84 -4.74 -6.82 0.20
N GLY A 85 -4.11 -7.99 0.32
CA GLY A 85 -4.76 -9.23 0.75
C GLY A 85 -5.33 -9.14 2.18
N LEU A 86 -4.57 -8.55 3.12
CA LEU A 86 -5.03 -8.31 4.49
C LEU A 86 -6.25 -7.40 4.52
N VAL A 87 -6.22 -6.26 3.80
CA VAL A 87 -7.35 -5.34 3.70
C VAL A 87 -8.56 -6.04 3.06
N TRP A 88 -8.36 -6.84 2.02
CA TRP A 88 -9.42 -7.60 1.37
C TRP A 88 -10.08 -8.58 2.35
N TRP A 89 -9.27 -9.31 3.12
CA TRP A 89 -9.74 -10.25 4.14
C TRP A 89 -10.50 -9.55 5.27
N LEU A 90 -9.99 -8.43 5.78
CA LEU A 90 -10.65 -7.61 6.80
C LEU A 90 -11.99 -7.08 6.30
N ALA A 91 -12.02 -6.53 5.09
CA ALA A 91 -13.26 -6.08 4.45
C ALA A 91 -14.24 -7.25 4.29
N GLY A 92 -13.74 -8.46 3.97
CA GLY A 92 -14.48 -9.73 3.97
C GLY A 92 -15.17 -10.05 5.30
N LYS A 93 -14.55 -9.71 6.42
CA LYS A 93 -15.08 -9.88 7.78
C LYS A 93 -15.91 -8.69 8.28
N GLY A 94 -16.04 -7.62 7.49
CA GLY A 94 -16.78 -6.42 7.86
C GLY A 94 -15.98 -5.46 8.73
N THR A 95 -14.68 -5.72 8.89
CA THR A 95 -13.74 -4.84 9.59
C THR A 95 -13.10 -3.92 8.57
N ILE A 96 -13.21 -2.61 8.76
CA ILE A 96 -12.56 -1.63 7.91
C ILE A 96 -11.28 -1.13 8.61
N PRO A 97 -10.13 -1.08 7.91
CA PRO A 97 -8.89 -0.59 8.50
C PRO A 97 -9.01 0.85 9.02
N PRO A 98 -8.19 1.22 10.02
CA PRO A 98 -8.26 2.55 10.62
C PRO A 98 -7.76 3.64 9.66
N THR A 99 -8.34 4.83 9.77
CA THR A 99 -8.05 5.98 8.89
C THR A 99 -6.56 6.36 8.77
N PRO A 100 -5.73 6.29 9.83
CA PRO A 100 -4.30 6.59 9.73
C PRO A 100 -3.56 5.73 8.70
N LEU A 101 -3.95 4.47 8.52
CA LEU A 101 -3.34 3.58 7.50
C LEU A 101 -3.56 4.14 6.09
N GLY A 102 -4.79 4.59 5.79
CA GLY A 102 -5.10 5.19 4.50
C GLY A 102 -4.29 6.45 4.23
N TRP A 103 -4.13 7.32 5.23
CA TRP A 103 -3.29 8.53 5.10
C TRP A 103 -1.80 8.22 4.95
N ALA A 104 -1.29 7.22 5.67
CA ALA A 104 0.09 6.77 5.51
C ALA A 104 0.36 6.31 4.06
N LEU A 105 -0.57 5.55 3.48
CA LEU A 105 -0.49 5.15 2.07
C LEU A 105 -0.57 6.35 1.13
N VAL A 106 -1.51 7.29 1.34
CA VAL A 106 -1.59 8.52 0.53
C VAL A 106 -0.25 9.25 0.55
N ALA A 107 0.31 9.51 1.73
CA ALA A 107 1.56 10.24 1.87
C ALA A 107 2.72 9.53 1.17
N TRP A 108 2.90 8.23 1.44
CA TRP A 108 3.97 7.42 0.85
C TRP A 108 3.90 7.40 -0.68
N PHE A 109 2.73 7.08 -1.23
CA PHE A 109 2.55 6.96 -2.67
C PHE A 109 2.53 8.32 -3.39
N ALA A 110 2.06 9.39 -2.75
CA ALA A 110 2.14 10.73 -3.31
C ALA A 110 3.59 11.19 -3.44
N VAL A 111 4.41 11.00 -2.40
CA VAL A 111 5.85 11.30 -2.45
C VAL A 111 6.51 10.48 -3.56
N GLY A 112 6.24 9.17 -3.61
CA GLY A 112 6.76 8.31 -4.68
C GLY A 112 6.34 8.75 -6.09
N ALA A 113 5.09 9.17 -6.28
CA ALA A 113 4.58 9.64 -7.56
C ALA A 113 5.26 10.95 -8.03
N ILE A 114 5.61 11.84 -7.09
CA ILE A 114 6.32 13.08 -7.38
C ILE A 114 7.78 12.80 -7.74
N VAL A 115 8.44 11.90 -7.01
CA VAL A 115 9.88 11.62 -7.21
C VAL A 115 10.14 10.78 -8.46
N LEU A 116 9.22 9.89 -8.86
CA LEU A 116 9.44 8.88 -9.91
C LEU A 116 8.67 9.15 -11.22
N VAL A 117 8.47 10.42 -11.60
CA VAL A 117 7.64 10.87 -12.75
C VAL A 117 7.82 10.02 -14.03
N PRO A 118 6.75 9.62 -14.77
CA PRO A 118 5.38 9.31 -14.35
C PRO A 118 5.27 7.85 -13.86
N SER A 119 4.82 7.67 -12.62
CA SER A 119 4.80 6.35 -11.97
C SER A 119 3.38 5.86 -11.65
N PRO A 120 3.11 4.55 -11.74
CA PRO A 120 1.88 3.93 -11.24
C PRO A 120 1.58 4.20 -9.75
N MET A 121 2.55 4.76 -9.00
CA MET A 121 2.40 5.20 -7.60
C MET A 121 1.15 6.05 -7.35
N ILE A 122 0.67 6.84 -8.33
CA ILE A 122 -0.57 7.63 -8.16
C ILE A 122 -1.79 6.74 -7.81
N LEU A 123 -1.85 5.51 -8.35
CA LEU A 123 -2.92 4.56 -8.05
C LEU A 123 -2.85 4.08 -6.59
N GLY A 124 -1.65 3.98 -6.02
CA GLY A 124 -1.46 3.66 -4.61
C GLY A 124 -1.96 4.79 -3.70
N ALA A 125 -1.76 6.05 -4.09
CA ALA A 125 -2.31 7.20 -3.38
C ALA A 125 -3.84 7.19 -3.43
N LEU A 126 -4.43 6.89 -4.59
CA LEU A 126 -5.88 6.72 -4.73
C LEU A 126 -6.41 5.56 -3.86
N ALA A 127 -5.70 4.43 -3.79
CA ALA A 127 -6.06 3.33 -2.90
C ALA A 127 -6.06 3.74 -1.42
N GLY A 128 -5.05 4.51 -0.99
CA GLY A 128 -5.01 5.10 0.35
C GLY A 128 -6.20 6.03 0.63
N ALA A 129 -6.55 6.89 -0.32
CA ALA A 129 -7.70 7.79 -0.21
C ALA A 129 -9.02 7.01 -0.11
N LEU A 130 -9.18 5.94 -0.89
CA LEU A 130 -10.34 5.06 -0.80
C LEU A 130 -10.45 4.38 0.58
N LEU A 131 -9.33 3.99 1.20
CA LEU A 131 -9.34 3.48 2.58
C LEU A 131 -9.78 4.53 3.60
N VAL A 132 -9.33 5.78 3.44
CA VAL A 132 -9.80 6.90 4.27
C VAL A 132 -11.32 7.07 4.11
N VAL A 133 -11.83 7.01 2.89
CA VAL A 133 -13.28 7.10 2.60
C VAL A 133 -14.03 5.93 3.22
N ALA A 134 -13.59 4.69 3.02
CA ALA A 134 -14.21 3.50 3.59
C ALA A 134 -14.30 3.58 5.13
N ALA A 135 -13.23 4.03 5.79
CA ALA A 135 -13.20 4.20 7.23
C ALA A 135 -14.20 5.26 7.71
N ARG A 136 -14.34 6.37 6.98
CA ARG A 136 -15.32 7.43 7.30
C ARG A 136 -16.76 6.98 7.11
N LEU A 137 -17.04 6.22 6.05
CA LEU A 137 -18.36 5.65 5.77
C LEU A 137 -18.79 4.61 6.83
N SER A 138 -17.83 3.98 7.50
CA SER A 138 -18.09 2.94 8.51
C SER A 138 -18.28 3.47 9.93
N ARG A 139 -18.02 4.77 10.17
CA ARG A 139 -18.21 5.36 11.49
C ARG A 139 -19.71 5.47 11.80
N PRO A 140 -20.18 5.02 12.98
CA PRO A 140 -21.53 5.32 13.43
C PRO A 140 -21.73 6.84 13.42
N ARG A 141 -22.81 7.32 12.80
CA ARG A 141 -23.23 8.72 12.99
C ARG A 141 -23.49 8.89 14.48
N SER A 142 -22.61 9.60 15.18
CA SER A 142 -22.88 10.01 16.57
C SER A 142 -24.22 10.72 16.57
N ALA A 143 -25.23 10.12 17.23
CA ALA A 143 -26.52 10.75 17.44
C ALA A 143 -26.29 12.11 18.11
N PRO A 144 -27.01 13.18 17.72
CA PRO A 144 -26.88 14.48 18.38
C PRO A 144 -27.04 14.29 19.88
N ARG A 145 -26.00 14.66 20.64
CA ARG A 145 -25.99 14.59 22.10
C ARG A 145 -27.22 15.34 22.59
N GLY A 146 -28.20 14.59 23.09
CA GLY A 146 -29.51 15.09 23.46
C GLY A 146 -29.37 16.34 24.32
N ARG A 147 -30.00 17.41 23.83
CA ARG A 147 -30.27 18.65 24.55
C ARG A 147 -30.76 18.28 25.95
N ARG A 148 -29.89 18.42 26.97
CA ARG A 148 -30.35 18.41 28.36
C ARG A 148 -31.13 19.71 28.54
N THR A 149 -32.44 19.64 28.31
CA THR A 149 -33.37 20.64 28.82
C THR A 149 -33.37 20.46 30.33
N SER A 150 -32.55 21.24 31.04
CA SER A 150 -32.78 21.48 32.46
C SER A 150 -34.07 22.30 32.56
N SER A 151 -35.18 21.57 32.66
CA SER A 151 -36.46 22.11 33.10
C SER A 151 -36.27 22.66 34.50
N SER A 152 -36.22 23.98 34.60
CA SER A 152 -36.52 24.74 35.81
C SER A 152 -37.85 24.29 36.40
N ARG A 153 -37.90 24.05 37.72
CA ARG A 153 -39.13 24.07 38.51
C ARG A 153 -38.81 23.99 40.01
N PRO A 154 -39.71 24.53 40.84
CA PRO A 154 -40.04 25.94 41.02
C PRO A 154 -39.36 26.54 42.25
#